data_AF-A0A3M1CX82-F1
#
_entry.id   AF-A0A3M1CX82-F1
#
_cell.length_a   1.000
_cell.length_b   1.000
_cell.length_c   1.000
_cell.angle_alpha   90.00
_cell.angle_beta   90.00
_cell.angle_gamma   90.00
#
_symmetry.space_group_name_H-M   'P 1'
#
loop_
_entity.id
_entity.type
_entity.pdbx_description
1 polymer ?
#
loop_
_entity_poly.entity_id
_entity_poly.type
_entity_poly.pdbx_seq_one_letter_code
_entity_poly.pdbx_strand_id
1 'polypeptide(L)'
;MAIRDTVAKVKLRHWQRSVEPKAHRFPDDLLTPKRLLVCLPSGLRELTLVKQFLPAITYLFKPADITLLTAPGVRVSDIYPRKGFQILSPSTDQLTWSGLPRKSYLKLLREYKFDAVLDLNLQATVFTTAVLLNFPEAIRIGCGNIPGRPFYNLEIKTKYLRDERNIYRSLLETLGVIMNRRLDALRPAGIG
;
A
#
# COMPACT_ATOMS: atom_id res chain seq x y z
N MET A 1 -12.00 18.42 -16.49
CA MET A 1 -11.65 17.01 -16.19
C MET A 1 -11.43 16.29 -17.52
N ALA A 2 -10.28 15.66 -17.72
CA ALA A 2 -9.98 14.97 -18.98
C ALA A 2 -10.86 13.73 -19.16
N ILE A 3 -11.36 13.47 -20.38
CA ILE A 3 -12.18 12.30 -20.75
C ILE A 3 -11.58 10.99 -20.20
N ARG A 4 -10.25 10.92 -20.24
CA ARG A 4 -9.44 9.83 -19.69
C ARG A 4 -9.78 9.46 -18.24
N ASP A 5 -9.88 10.46 -17.37
CA ASP A 5 -10.06 10.25 -15.94
C ASP A 5 -11.49 9.79 -15.64
N THR A 6 -12.47 10.27 -16.43
CA THR A 6 -13.86 9.83 -16.35
C THR A 6 -13.98 8.35 -16.71
N VAL A 7 -13.35 7.93 -17.82
CA VAL A 7 -13.33 6.51 -18.24
C VAL A 7 -12.72 5.62 -17.17
N ALA A 8 -11.60 6.05 -16.58
CA ALA A 8 -10.95 5.32 -15.49
C ALA A 8 -11.86 5.15 -14.27
N LYS A 9 -12.51 6.25 -13.82
CA LYS A 9 -13.42 6.23 -12.68
C LYS A 9 -14.63 5.32 -12.90
N VAL A 10 -15.22 5.33 -14.09
CA VAL A 10 -16.35 4.46 -14.44
C VAL A 10 -15.94 2.98 -14.39
N LYS A 11 -14.79 2.64 -14.98
CA LYS A 11 -14.26 1.26 -14.92
C LYS A 11 -13.96 0.81 -13.50
N LEU A 12 -13.34 1.67 -12.69
CA LEU A 12 -13.09 1.37 -11.28
C LEU A 12 -14.38 1.13 -10.50
N ARG A 13 -15.42 1.96 -10.69
CA ARG A 13 -16.73 1.75 -10.06
C ARG A 13 -17.36 0.42 -10.43
N HIS A 14 -17.21 -0.01 -11.68
CA HIS A 14 -17.67 -1.32 -12.10
C HIS A 14 -16.89 -2.44 -11.38
N TRP A 15 -15.56 -2.35 -11.33
CA TRP A 15 -14.73 -3.34 -10.61
C TRP A 15 -15.02 -3.39 -9.11
N GLN A 16 -15.27 -2.23 -8.49
CA GLN A 16 -15.66 -2.14 -7.08
C GLN A 16 -16.91 -2.95 -6.77
N ARG A 17 -17.91 -2.91 -7.67
CA ARG A 17 -19.17 -3.64 -7.51
C ARG A 17 -19.02 -5.15 -7.71
N SER A 18 -18.01 -5.59 -8.45
CA SER A 18 -17.75 -7.02 -8.68
C SER A 18 -16.82 -7.66 -7.66
N VAL A 19 -16.22 -6.87 -6.76
CA VAL A 19 -15.30 -7.38 -5.75
C VAL A 19 -16.10 -7.83 -4.53
N GLU A 20 -16.05 -9.12 -4.24
CA GLU A 20 -16.51 -9.68 -2.97
C GLU A 20 -15.32 -9.75 -2.01
N PRO A 21 -15.21 -8.85 -1.02
CA PRO A 21 -14.09 -8.85 -0.10
C PRO A 21 -14.21 -10.04 0.86
N LYS A 22 -13.10 -10.75 1.06
CA LYS A 22 -13.00 -11.75 2.12
C LYS A 22 -13.21 -11.11 3.50
N ALA A 23 -13.92 -11.81 4.37
CA ALA A 23 -14.01 -11.43 5.77
C ALA A 23 -12.67 -11.69 6.48
N HIS A 24 -12.20 -10.70 7.24
CA HIS A 24 -10.95 -10.79 8.00
C HIS A 24 -11.21 -10.66 9.50
N ARG A 25 -10.43 -11.38 10.30
CA ARG A 25 -10.45 -11.35 11.76
C ARG A 25 -9.21 -10.61 12.26
N PHE A 26 -9.41 -9.50 12.96
CA PHE A 26 -8.32 -8.74 13.56
C PHE A 26 -8.27 -9.00 15.07
N PRO A 27 -7.08 -9.16 15.67
CA PRO A 27 -5.76 -8.96 15.07
C PRO A 27 -5.19 -10.19 14.34
N ASP A 28 -5.80 -11.37 14.47
CA ASP A 28 -5.23 -12.66 14.06
C ASP A 28 -4.71 -12.70 12.62
N ASP A 29 -5.52 -12.28 11.66
CA ASP A 29 -5.15 -12.31 10.24
C ASP A 29 -3.94 -11.41 9.97
N LEU A 30 -3.78 -10.31 10.71
CA LEU A 30 -2.69 -9.35 10.54
C LEU A 30 -1.33 -9.91 10.98
N LEU A 31 -1.31 -10.94 11.82
CA LEU A 31 -0.09 -11.56 12.36
C LEU A 31 0.51 -12.65 11.46
N THR A 32 -0.28 -13.16 10.52
CA THR A 32 0.06 -14.31 9.66
C THR A 32 0.46 -14.02 8.20
N PRO A 33 0.51 -12.77 7.66
CA PRO A 33 0.92 -12.56 6.28
C PRO A 33 2.30 -13.16 6.00
N LYS A 34 2.44 -13.91 4.92
CA LYS A 34 3.72 -14.45 4.44
C LYS A 34 4.29 -13.58 3.32
N ARG A 35 3.43 -12.91 2.56
CA ARG A 35 3.81 -12.03 1.46
C ARG A 35 3.09 -10.69 1.57
N LEU A 36 3.86 -9.63 1.78
CA LEU A 36 3.38 -8.26 1.92
C LEU A 36 3.70 -7.46 0.65
N LEU A 37 2.69 -6.86 0.04
CA LEU A 37 2.85 -5.82 -0.97
C LEU A 37 2.79 -4.44 -0.29
N VAL A 38 3.80 -3.61 -0.49
CA VAL A 38 3.80 -2.21 -0.02
C VAL A 38 3.70 -1.29 -1.22
N CYS A 39 2.57 -0.60 -1.37
CA CYS A 39 2.37 0.38 -2.44
C CYS A 39 3.04 1.70 -2.03
N LEU A 40 4.09 2.09 -2.75
CA LEU A 40 4.84 3.29 -2.49
C LEU A 40 4.16 4.53 -3.09
N PRO A 41 4.37 5.73 -2.50
CA PRO A 41 3.95 6.99 -3.09
C PRO A 41 4.73 7.30 -4.38
N SER A 42 4.20 8.21 -5.21
CA SER A 42 4.87 8.63 -6.46
C SER A 42 5.83 9.79 -6.28
N GLY A 43 5.66 10.61 -5.24
CA GLY A 43 6.48 11.80 -4.99
C GLY A 43 7.87 11.46 -4.43
N LEU A 44 8.93 12.08 -4.98
CA LEU A 44 10.32 11.83 -4.54
C LEU A 44 10.54 12.13 -3.04
N ARG A 45 9.95 13.23 -2.55
CA ARG A 45 10.00 13.61 -1.13
C ARG A 45 9.34 12.53 -0.26
N GLU A 46 8.13 12.10 -0.62
CA GLU A 46 7.38 11.08 0.10
C GLU A 46 8.11 9.73 0.07
N LEU A 47 8.71 9.35 -1.06
CA LEU A 47 9.54 8.15 -1.19
C LEU A 47 10.73 8.17 -0.23
N THR A 48 11.42 9.31 -0.13
CA THR A 48 12.55 9.47 0.80
C THR A 48 12.10 9.37 2.25
N LEU A 49 10.91 9.86 2.55
CA LEU A 49 10.30 9.76 3.87
C LEU A 49 9.91 8.31 4.22
N VAL A 50 9.20 7.62 3.31
CA VAL A 50 8.78 6.22 3.47
C VAL A 50 9.97 5.30 3.70
N LYS A 51 11.10 5.54 3.03
CA LYS A 51 12.36 4.79 3.26
C LYS A 51 12.73 4.71 4.75
N GLN A 52 12.52 5.79 5.51
CA GLN A 52 12.84 5.84 6.95
C GLN A 52 11.97 4.90 7.79
N PHE A 53 10.80 4.52 7.29
CA PHE A 53 9.84 3.66 7.96
C PHE A 53 9.94 2.17 7.56
N LEU A 54 10.76 1.82 6.57
CA LEU A 54 10.93 0.43 6.15
C LEU A 54 11.41 -0.52 7.27
N PRO A 55 12.32 -0.13 8.18
CA PRO A 55 12.68 -1.00 9.31
C PRO A 55 11.47 -1.34 10.20
N ALA A 56 10.60 -0.36 10.45
CA ALA A 56 9.39 -0.56 11.23
C ALA A 56 8.39 -1.47 10.51
N ILE A 57 8.19 -1.29 9.20
CA ILE A 57 7.34 -2.18 8.39
C ILE A 57 7.90 -3.61 8.42
N THR A 58 9.21 -3.77 8.25
CA THR A 58 9.88 -5.08 8.29
C THR A 58 9.68 -5.77 9.64
N TYR A 59 9.80 -5.03 10.73
CA TYR A 59 9.57 -5.56 12.07
C TYR A 59 8.10 -5.94 12.32
N LEU A 60 7.16 -5.06 11.92
CA LEU A 60 5.73 -5.32 12.07
C LEU A 60 5.27 -6.55 11.33
N PHE A 61 5.77 -6.80 10.12
CA PHE A 61 5.30 -7.89 9.29
C PHE A 61 6.23 -9.12 9.29
N LYS A 62 7.30 -9.15 10.09
CA LYS A 62 8.16 -10.34 10.20
C LYS A 62 7.32 -11.59 10.56
N PRO A 63 7.47 -12.73 9.85
CA PRO A 63 8.54 -13.06 8.89
C PRO A 63 8.20 -12.83 7.39
N ALA A 64 7.19 -12.03 7.06
CA ALA A 64 6.74 -11.84 5.67
C ALA A 64 7.85 -11.38 4.71
N ASP A 65 7.81 -11.92 3.49
CA ASP A 65 8.55 -11.40 2.34
C ASP A 65 7.90 -10.08 1.89
N ILE A 66 8.71 -9.02 1.77
CA ILE A 66 8.22 -7.68 1.45
C ILE A 66 8.55 -7.32 0.00
N THR A 67 7.49 -7.01 -0.75
CA THR A 67 7.57 -6.49 -2.12
C THR A 67 7.12 -5.04 -2.15
N LEU A 68 7.99 -4.14 -2.63
CA LEU A 68 7.70 -2.73 -2.82
C LEU A 68 7.19 -2.51 -4.25
N LEU A 69 6.01 -1.88 -4.39
CA LEU A 69 5.42 -1.52 -5.67
C LEU A 69 5.53 -0.01 -5.88
N THR A 70 6.23 0.40 -6.93
CA THR A 70 6.34 1.82 -7.28
C THR A 70 5.15 2.27 -8.13
N ALA A 71 4.94 3.58 -8.19
CA ALA A 71 4.10 4.14 -9.24
C ALA A 71 4.70 3.86 -10.63
N PRO A 72 3.88 3.72 -11.68
CA PRO A 72 4.33 3.48 -13.04
C PRO A 72 5.31 4.54 -13.54
N GLY A 73 6.43 4.11 -14.11
CA GLY A 73 7.48 4.99 -14.63
C GLY A 73 8.40 5.60 -13.57
N VAL A 74 8.16 5.39 -12.28
CA VAL A 74 9.03 5.87 -11.20
C VAL A 74 10.14 4.86 -10.95
N ARG A 75 11.39 5.35 -11.01
CA ARG A 75 12.58 4.56 -10.64
C ARG A 75 12.94 4.83 -9.19
N VAL A 76 13.11 3.78 -8.41
CA VAL A 76 13.38 3.90 -6.96
C VAL A 76 14.66 3.17 -6.53
N SER A 77 15.44 2.67 -7.49
CA SER A 77 16.66 1.88 -7.25
C SER A 77 17.71 2.62 -6.42
N ASP A 78 17.72 3.95 -6.48
CA ASP A 78 18.70 4.79 -5.79
C ASP A 78 18.20 5.24 -4.40
N ILE A 79 16.90 5.07 -4.15
CA ILE A 79 16.26 5.43 -2.88
C ILE A 79 16.22 4.19 -1.98
N TYR A 80 15.83 3.03 -2.50
CA TYR A 80 15.56 1.84 -1.70
C TYR A 80 16.64 0.77 -1.84
N PRO A 81 17.01 0.09 -0.74
CA PRO A 81 17.96 -1.01 -0.81
C PRO A 81 17.34 -2.20 -1.56
N ARG A 82 18.12 -2.84 -2.43
CA ARG A 82 17.72 -4.11 -3.08
C ARG A 82 17.80 -5.31 -2.14
N LYS A 83 18.58 -5.21 -1.06
CA LYS A 83 18.73 -6.28 -0.07
C LYS A 83 17.53 -6.26 0.87
N GLY A 84 16.83 -7.39 0.99
CA GLY A 84 15.70 -7.57 1.91
C GLY A 84 14.34 -7.15 1.34
N PHE A 85 14.29 -6.60 0.13
CA PHE A 85 13.04 -6.20 -0.53
C PHE A 85 13.05 -6.63 -1.99
N GLN A 86 11.93 -7.18 -2.45
CA GLN A 86 11.65 -7.26 -3.88
C GLN A 86 11.08 -5.92 -4.36
N ILE A 87 11.52 -5.40 -5.51
CA ILE A 87 10.99 -4.15 -6.06
C ILE A 87 10.28 -4.45 -7.38
N LEU A 88 9.00 -4.07 -7.46
CA LEU A 88 8.21 -4.07 -8.69
C LEU A 88 8.08 -2.63 -9.19
N SER A 89 8.69 -2.35 -10.34
CA SER A 89 8.66 -1.04 -10.97
C SER A 89 7.89 -1.11 -12.28
N PRO A 90 6.56 -0.93 -12.25
CA PRO A 90 5.75 -0.98 -13.46
C PRO A 90 6.18 0.12 -14.43
N SER A 91 6.15 -0.22 -15.71
CA SER A 91 6.43 0.72 -16.79
C SER A 91 5.13 1.33 -17.33
N THR A 92 5.23 2.42 -18.09
CA THR A 92 4.06 3.13 -18.62
C THR A 92 3.29 2.32 -19.67
N ASP A 93 3.96 1.41 -20.38
CA ASP A 93 3.33 0.46 -21.34
C ASP A 93 2.43 -0.57 -20.65
N GLN A 94 2.65 -0.84 -19.37
CA GLN A 94 1.78 -1.69 -18.56
C GLN A 94 0.47 -1.00 -18.16
N LEU A 95 0.29 0.27 -18.55
CA LEU A 95 -0.96 1.00 -18.39
C LEU A 95 -1.79 0.98 -19.68
N THR A 96 -3.11 1.04 -19.51
CA THR A 96 -4.02 1.45 -20.56
C THR A 96 -3.87 2.94 -20.81
N TRP A 97 -4.40 3.43 -21.93
CA TRP A 97 -4.49 4.88 -22.19
C TRP A 97 -5.22 5.63 -21.07
N SER A 98 -6.14 4.98 -20.34
CA SER A 98 -6.86 5.59 -19.21
C SER A 98 -6.06 5.61 -17.90
N GLY A 99 -4.80 5.17 -17.89
CA GLY A 99 -3.97 5.08 -16.69
C GLY A 99 -4.31 3.90 -15.76
N LEU A 100 -5.16 2.97 -16.20
CA LEU A 100 -5.44 1.73 -15.45
C LEU A 100 -4.36 0.69 -15.76
N PRO A 101 -4.01 -0.19 -14.82
CA PRO A 101 -3.13 -1.31 -15.12
C PRO A 101 -3.78 -2.24 -16.17
N ARG A 102 -2.99 -2.73 -17.12
CA ARG A 102 -3.44 -3.72 -18.11
C ARG A 102 -3.76 -5.04 -17.42
N LYS A 103 -4.70 -5.80 -18.00
CA LYS A 103 -5.10 -7.13 -17.49
C LYS A 103 -3.91 -8.09 -17.37
N SER A 104 -2.96 -8.04 -18.31
CA SER A 104 -1.73 -8.85 -18.26
C SER A 104 -0.89 -8.55 -17.03
N TYR A 105 -0.72 -7.27 -16.70
CA TYR A 105 0.00 -6.85 -15.50
C TYR A 105 -0.75 -7.24 -14.22
N LEU A 106 -2.07 -7.05 -14.18
CA LEU A 106 -2.89 -7.51 -13.05
C LEU A 106 -2.83 -9.03 -12.86
N LYS A 107 -2.75 -9.80 -13.95
CA LYS A 107 -2.58 -11.26 -13.90
C LYS A 107 -1.22 -11.63 -13.29
N LEU A 108 -0.14 -11.01 -13.77
CA LEU A 108 1.20 -11.17 -13.21
C LEU A 108 1.21 -10.86 -11.70
N LEU A 109 0.60 -9.75 -11.28
CA LEU A 109 0.52 -9.37 -9.87
C LEU A 109 -0.21 -10.42 -9.01
N ARG A 110 -1.24 -11.10 -9.53
CA ARG A 110 -1.94 -12.16 -8.77
C ARG A 110 -1.06 -13.40 -8.55
N GLU A 111 -0.11 -13.67 -9.44
CA GLU A 111 0.79 -14.83 -9.31
C GLU A 111 1.68 -14.73 -8.07
N TYR A 112 1.92 -13.52 -7.58
CA TYR A 112 2.64 -13.28 -6.32
C TYR A 112 1.87 -13.72 -5.08
N LYS A 113 0.54 -13.86 -5.14
CA LYS A 113 -0.32 -14.30 -4.02
C LYS A 113 -0.03 -13.54 -2.72
N PHE A 114 -0.09 -12.20 -2.76
CA PHE A 114 0.08 -11.37 -1.57
C PHE A 114 -1.04 -11.63 -0.56
N ASP A 115 -0.68 -11.84 0.70
CA ASP A 115 -1.62 -12.05 1.81
C ASP A 115 -2.04 -10.71 2.43
N ALA A 116 -1.18 -9.71 2.32
CA ALA A 116 -1.43 -8.35 2.78
C ALA A 116 -0.93 -7.32 1.76
N VAL A 117 -1.62 -6.19 1.70
CA VAL A 117 -1.26 -5.00 0.93
C VAL A 117 -1.32 -3.80 1.87
N LEU A 118 -0.19 -3.10 2.00
CA LEU A 118 -0.06 -1.85 2.76
C LEU A 118 0.06 -0.69 1.77
N ASP A 119 -0.97 0.15 1.69
CA ASP A 119 -0.94 1.35 0.88
C ASP A 119 -0.37 2.54 1.64
N LEU A 120 0.78 3.05 1.18
CA LEU A 120 1.43 4.24 1.71
C LEU A 120 1.15 5.49 0.87
N ASN A 121 0.28 5.40 -0.14
CA ASN A 121 -0.20 6.57 -0.86
C ASN A 121 -1.18 7.35 0.04
N LEU A 122 -0.86 8.61 0.32
CA LEU A 122 -1.77 9.51 1.06
C LEU A 122 -2.88 10.09 0.17
N GLN A 123 -2.77 9.88 -1.14
CA GLN A 123 -3.76 10.27 -2.13
C GLN A 123 -4.14 9.06 -2.99
N ALA A 124 -5.44 8.88 -3.21
CA ALA A 124 -5.92 7.80 -4.06
C ALA A 124 -5.45 7.98 -5.51
N THR A 125 -4.75 6.98 -6.04
CA THR A 125 -4.45 6.91 -7.48
C THR A 125 -5.30 5.84 -8.14
N VAL A 126 -5.64 6.05 -9.42
CA VAL A 126 -6.36 5.06 -10.23
C VAL A 126 -5.59 3.73 -10.30
N PHE A 127 -4.27 3.80 -10.40
CA PHE A 127 -3.38 2.64 -10.47
C PHE A 127 -3.42 1.82 -9.18
N THR A 128 -3.10 2.43 -8.03
CA THR A 128 -3.08 1.71 -6.74
C THR A 128 -4.46 1.19 -6.38
N THR A 129 -5.51 1.96 -6.68
CA THR A 129 -6.90 1.54 -6.49
C THR A 129 -7.22 0.27 -7.29
N ALA A 130 -6.83 0.23 -8.56
CA ALA A 130 -7.01 -0.94 -9.41
C ALA A 130 -6.22 -2.16 -8.89
N VAL A 131 -5.01 -1.94 -8.38
CA VAL A 131 -4.19 -2.98 -7.74
C VAL A 131 -4.88 -3.53 -6.49
N LEU A 132 -5.36 -2.68 -5.58
CA LEU A 132 -6.06 -3.10 -4.35
C LEU A 132 -7.32 -3.93 -4.64
N LEU A 133 -8.12 -3.55 -5.63
CA LEU A 133 -9.30 -4.31 -6.04
C LEU A 133 -8.96 -5.68 -6.63
N ASN A 134 -7.73 -5.86 -7.11
CA ASN A 134 -7.26 -7.10 -7.70
C ASN A 134 -6.85 -8.16 -6.67
N PHE A 135 -6.83 -7.79 -5.38
CA PHE A 135 -6.50 -8.67 -4.25
C PHE A 135 -7.66 -8.73 -3.23
N PRO A 136 -8.83 -9.29 -3.61
CA PRO A 136 -10.00 -9.35 -2.73
C PRO A 136 -9.77 -10.19 -1.46
N GLU A 137 -8.87 -11.16 -1.53
CA GLU A 137 -8.53 -12.09 -0.44
C GLU A 137 -7.48 -11.54 0.55
N ALA A 138 -6.79 -10.48 0.18
CA ALA A 138 -5.69 -9.92 0.97
C ALA A 138 -6.20 -8.93 2.02
N ILE A 139 -5.48 -8.83 3.12
CA ILE A 139 -5.64 -7.74 4.07
C ILE A 139 -5.18 -6.46 3.38
N ARG A 140 -6.05 -5.48 3.20
CA ARG A 140 -5.77 -4.22 2.50
C ARG A 140 -5.84 -3.09 3.51
N ILE A 141 -4.66 -2.57 3.81
CA ILE A 141 -4.41 -1.58 4.85
C ILE A 141 -4.15 -0.24 4.17
N GLY A 142 -4.81 0.82 4.62
CA GLY A 142 -4.58 2.17 4.12
C GLY A 142 -4.79 3.24 5.19
N CYS A 143 -4.30 4.44 4.90
CA CYS A 143 -4.62 5.63 5.68
C CYS A 143 -6.07 6.03 5.46
N GLY A 144 -6.72 6.50 6.53
CA GLY A 144 -8.08 6.99 6.46
C GLY A 144 -8.23 8.35 5.78
N ASN A 145 -9.47 8.75 5.54
CA ASN A 145 -9.89 9.89 4.68
C ASN A 145 -9.84 9.61 3.16
N ILE A 146 -9.61 8.35 2.79
CA ILE A 146 -9.78 7.78 1.45
C ILE A 146 -11.03 6.87 1.53
N PRO A 147 -11.81 6.64 0.45
CA PRO A 147 -12.92 5.70 0.51
C PRO A 147 -12.48 4.33 1.05
N GLY A 148 -13.21 3.80 2.04
CA GLY A 148 -13.00 2.51 2.70
C GLY A 148 -13.37 1.32 1.82
N ARG A 149 -14.20 0.38 2.29
CA ARG A 149 -14.64 -0.75 1.45
C ARG A 149 -15.20 -0.24 0.11
N PRO A 150 -14.82 -0.86 -1.03
CA PRO A 150 -14.17 -2.17 -1.18
C PRO A 150 -12.62 -2.11 -1.32
N PHE A 151 -11.98 -0.97 -1.06
CA PHE A 151 -10.54 -0.80 -1.29
C PHE A 151 -9.70 -1.26 -0.10
N TYR A 152 -10.11 -0.86 1.10
CA TYR A 152 -9.47 -1.25 2.35
C TYR A 152 -10.43 -2.09 3.20
N ASN A 153 -9.89 -3.10 3.85
CA ASN A 153 -10.57 -3.83 4.92
C ASN A 153 -10.03 -3.45 6.31
N LEU A 154 -8.90 -2.72 6.37
CA LEU A 154 -8.40 -2.04 7.55
C LEU A 154 -8.00 -0.60 7.21
N GLU A 155 -8.79 0.38 7.67
CA GLU A 155 -8.53 1.80 7.47
C GLU A 155 -8.09 2.44 8.79
N ILE A 156 -6.93 3.09 8.80
CA ILE A 156 -6.39 3.74 10.00
C ILE A 156 -6.50 5.24 9.86
N LYS A 157 -7.43 5.83 10.61
CA LYS A 157 -7.61 7.29 10.65
C LYS A 157 -6.55 7.93 11.53
N THR A 158 -6.09 9.09 11.10
CA THR A 158 -5.10 9.88 11.83
C THR A 158 -5.58 11.32 12.00
N LYS A 159 -5.15 11.96 13.09
CA LYS A 159 -5.44 13.38 13.38
C LYS A 159 -4.59 14.35 12.54
N TYR A 160 -3.51 13.85 11.93
CA TYR A 160 -2.60 14.66 11.11
C TYR A 160 -3.16 14.80 9.70
N LEU A 161 -3.30 16.04 9.22
CA LEU A 161 -3.88 16.31 7.89
C LEU A 161 -2.83 16.60 6.81
N ARG A 162 -1.66 17.13 7.18
CA ARG A 162 -0.62 17.57 6.24
C ARG A 162 0.79 17.13 6.60
N ASP A 163 0.95 16.53 7.78
CA ASP A 163 2.24 16.05 8.24
C ASP A 163 2.42 14.58 7.86
N GLU A 164 2.93 14.36 6.65
CA GLU A 164 3.17 13.04 6.05
C GLU A 164 3.93 12.10 7.00
N ARG A 165 4.93 12.64 7.71
CA ARG A 165 5.76 11.84 8.63
C ARG A 165 4.95 11.34 9.80
N ASN A 166 4.16 12.24 10.40
CA ASN A 166 3.30 11.87 11.52
C ASN A 166 2.11 11.01 11.09
N ILE A 167 1.64 11.14 9.84
CA ILE A 167 0.65 10.23 9.26
C ILE A 167 1.22 8.79 9.19
N TYR A 168 2.40 8.60 8.57
CA TYR A 168 3.02 7.27 8.47
C TYR A 168 3.38 6.68 9.84
N ARG A 169 3.92 7.50 10.73
CA ARG A 169 4.19 7.11 12.13
C ARG A 169 2.91 6.63 12.81
N SER A 170 1.85 7.43 12.77
CA SER A 170 0.56 7.11 13.40
C SER A 170 -0.04 5.83 12.82
N LEU A 171 0.07 5.62 11.51
CA LEU A 171 -0.35 4.39 10.83
C LEU A 171 0.38 3.17 11.41
N LEU A 172 1.71 3.20 11.43
CA LEU A 172 2.52 2.07 11.85
C LEU A 172 2.43 1.82 13.35
N GLU A 173 2.40 2.85 14.18
CA GLU A 173 2.18 2.74 15.63
C GLU A 173 0.82 2.08 15.92
N THR A 174 -0.24 2.48 15.20
CA THR A 174 -1.56 1.85 15.34
C THR A 174 -1.52 0.37 14.94
N LEU A 175 -0.86 0.02 13.83
CA LEU A 175 -0.66 -1.39 13.45
C LEU A 175 0.13 -2.13 14.53
N GLY A 176 1.17 -1.53 15.08
CA GLY A 176 1.95 -2.08 16.19
C GLY A 176 1.10 -2.39 17.42
N VAL A 177 0.19 -1.47 17.79
CA VAL A 177 -0.76 -1.71 18.90
C VAL A 177 -1.70 -2.86 18.59
N ILE A 178 -2.30 -2.90 17.39
CA ILE A 178 -3.22 -3.99 16.98
C ILE A 178 -2.48 -5.34 17.00
N MET A 179 -1.25 -5.38 16.51
CA MET A 179 -0.42 -6.58 16.42
C MET A 179 0.28 -6.95 17.74
N ASN A 180 0.13 -6.13 18.79
CA ASN A 180 0.89 -6.22 20.03
C ASN A 180 2.42 -6.27 19.80
N ARG A 181 2.92 -5.47 18.85
CA ARG A 181 4.34 -5.31 18.49
C ARG A 181 4.77 -3.87 18.77
N ARG A 182 5.65 -3.67 19.77
CA ARG A 182 6.19 -2.34 20.09
C ARG A 182 7.20 -1.88 19.05
N LEU A 183 7.02 -0.67 18.52
CA LEU A 183 7.91 -0.03 17.55
C LEU A 183 8.89 0.92 18.24
N ASP A 184 9.83 0.37 18.98
CA ASP A 184 10.82 1.19 19.69
C ASP A 184 11.70 2.00 18.71
N ALA A 185 11.91 1.48 17.50
CA ALA A 185 12.66 2.13 16.42
C ALA A 185 11.98 3.39 15.83
N LEU A 186 10.70 3.65 16.13
CA LEU A 186 10.04 4.88 15.69
C LEU A 186 10.22 6.03 16.68
N ARG A 187 10.63 5.78 17.92
CA ARG A 187 10.84 6.86 18.90
C ARG A 187 11.98 7.78 18.43
N PRO A 188 11.79 9.11 18.41
CA PRO A 188 12.93 10.00 18.22
C PRO A 188 13.95 9.73 19.34
N ALA A 189 15.23 9.68 18.99
CA ALA A 189 16.29 9.62 19.98
C ALA A 189 16.18 10.86 20.88
N GLY A 190 15.85 10.65 22.16
CA GLY A 190 15.82 11.68 23.19
C GLY A 190 14.43 12.26 23.48
N ILE A 191 13.75 11.65 24.46
CA ILE A 191 13.27 12.35 25.66
C ILE A 191 13.44 11.32 26.79
N GLY A 192 14.53 11.46 27.55
CA GLY A 192 14.71 10.85 28.86
C GLY A 192 14.32 11.85 29.94
#